data_AF-A0A812KEC2-F1
#
_entry.id   AF-A0A812KEC2-F1
#
_cell.length_a   1.000
_cell.length_b   1.000
_cell.length_c   1.000
_cell.angle_alpha   90.00
_cell.angle_beta   90.00
_cell.angle_gamma   90.00
#
_symmetry.space_group_name_H-M   'P 1'
#
loop_
_entity.id
_entity.type
_entity.pdbx_description
1 polymer ?
#
loop_
_entity_poly.entity_id
_entity_poly.type
_entity_poly.pdbx_seq_one_letter_code
_entity_poly.pdbx_strand_id
1 'polypeptide(L)' 'MPRYLVQAQLYDIEHIYASGYSFVALRRDGAAISWGSPTDGGDSSSVQDQLKNVVKVAGSATAFAAILANGEVVSW' A
#
# COMPACT_ATOMS: atom_id res chain seq x y z
N MET A 1 2.98 0.72 -12.33
CA MET A 1 4.35 0.15 -12.27
C MET A 1 4.40 -1.21 -12.99
N PRO A 2 5.53 -1.64 -13.58
CA PRO A 2 5.65 -2.97 -14.19
C PRO A 2 5.50 -4.09 -13.15
N ARG A 3 4.85 -5.19 -13.52
CA ARG A 3 4.53 -6.34 -12.64
C ARG A 3 5.76 -6.97 -11.95
N TYR A 4 6.94 -6.86 -12.56
CA TYR A 4 8.21 -7.33 -12.00
C TYR A 4 8.76 -6.44 -10.87
N LEU A 5 8.45 -5.14 -10.86
CA LEU A 5 8.93 -4.24 -9.81
C LEU A 5 8.20 -4.45 -8.49
N VAL A 6 6.91 -4.80 -8.54
CA VAL A 6 6.14 -5.12 -7.33
C VAL A 6 6.75 -6.33 -6.63
N GLN A 7 7.01 -7.43 -7.35
CA GLN A 7 7.55 -8.64 -6.75
C GLN A 7 8.92 -8.42 -6.08
N ALA A 8 9.78 -7.58 -6.67
CA ALA A 8 11.08 -7.24 -6.09
C ALA A 8 10.97 -6.42 -4.79
N GLN A 9 9.82 -5.79 -4.53
CA GLN A 9 9.58 -4.99 -3.33
C GLN A 9 8.88 -5.77 -2.21
N LEU A 10 8.38 -6.99 -2.47
CA LEU A 10 7.64 -7.79 -1.48
C LEU A 10 8.58 -8.65 -0.63
N TYR A 11 9.30 -8.01 0.29
CA TYR A 11 10.18 -8.66 1.26
C TYR A 11 10.15 -7.94 2.61
N ASP A 12 10.49 -8.66 3.69
CA ASP A 12 10.39 -8.17 5.08
C ASP A 12 9.01 -7.57 5.38
N ILE A 13 7.98 -8.28 4.92
CA ILE A 13 6.58 -7.91 5.09
C ILE A 13 6.19 -8.15 6.55
N GLU A 14 5.59 -7.13 7.17
CA GLU A 14 5.01 -7.23 8.49
C GLU A 14 3.52 -7.58 8.42
N HIS A 15 2.79 -6.94 7.51
CA HIS A 15 1.34 -7.13 7.35
C HIS A 15 0.91 -7.11 5.88
N ILE A 16 -0.13 -7.88 5.57
CA ILE A 16 -0.87 -7.82 4.29
C ILE A 16 -2.31 -7.39 4.57
N TYR A 17 -2.79 -6.45 3.76
CA TYR A 17 -4.16 -5.98 3.76
C TYR A 17 -4.79 -6.28 2.41
N ALA A 18 -6.10 -6.53 2.40
CA ALA A 18 -6.86 -6.83 1.19
C ALA A 18 -8.07 -5.89 1.07
N SER A 19 -8.40 -5.52 -0.16
CA SER A 19 -9.71 -4.97 -0.57
C SER A 19 -10.30 -5.89 -1.66
N GLY A 20 -11.37 -5.47 -2.34
CA GLY A 20 -12.11 -6.31 -3.30
C GLY A 20 -11.23 -7.13 -4.25
N TYR A 21 -10.37 -6.48 -5.03
CA TYR A 21 -9.47 -7.13 -6.00
C TYR A 21 -8.01 -6.64 -5.92
N SER A 22 -7.60 -6.13 -4.77
CA SER A 22 -6.26 -5.61 -4.59
C SER A 22 -5.75 -5.84 -3.16
N PHE A 23 -4.45 -5.64 -3.00
CA PHE A 23 -3.74 -5.87 -1.75
C PHE A 23 -2.75 -4.75 -1.49
N VAL A 24 -2.40 -4.59 -0.22
CA VAL A 24 -1.29 -3.74 0.23
C VAL A 24 -0.41 -4.54 1.17
N ALA A 25 0.89 -4.54 0.92
CA ALA A 25 1.90 -5.01 1.86
C ALA A 25 2.47 -3.83 2.62
N LEU A 26 2.48 -3.94 3.95
CA LEU A 26 3.24 -3.08 4.83
C LEU A 26 4.54 -3.79 5.22
N ARG A 27 5.66 -3.20 4.83
CA ARG A 27 7.00 -3.67 5.18
C ARG A 27 7.43 -3.15 6.54
N ARG A 28 8.34 -3.88 7.18
CA ARG A 28 8.93 -3.51 8.48
C ARG A 28 9.67 -2.17 8.46
N ASP A 29 10.11 -1.69 7.29
CA ASP A 29 10.71 -0.35 7.11
C ASP A 29 9.67 0.77 6.95
N GLY A 30 8.38 0.45 7.08
CA GLY A 30 7.28 1.40 6.94
C GLY A 30 6.91 1.75 5.49
N ALA A 31 7.42 1.02 4.49
CA ALA A 31 6.96 1.17 3.11
C ALA A 31 5.63 0.43 2.88
N ALA A 32 4.71 1.06 2.16
CA ALA A 32 3.48 0.41 1.68
C ALA A 32 3.53 0.21 0.16
N ILE A 33 3.22 -1.01 -0.28
CA ILE A 33 3.24 -1.44 -1.69
C ILE A 33 1.88 -2.02 -2.03
N SER A 34 1.16 -1.42 -2.98
CA SER A 34 -0.11 -1.94 -3.48
C SER A 34 0.04 -2.71 -4.79
N TRP A 35 -0.84 -3.69 -4.99
CA TRP A 35 -0.97 -4.41 -6.26
C TRP A 35 -2.38 -4.98 -6.44
N GLY A 36 -2.71 -5.35 -7.68
CA GLY A 36 -4.02 -5.87 -8.05
C GLY A 36 -4.76 -4.91 -8.96
N SER A 37 -6.09 -4.89 -8.86
CA SER A 37 -6.95 -4.02 -9.67
C SER A 37 -6.70 -2.54 -9.37
N PRO A 38 -6.32 -1.70 -10.36
CA PRO A 38 -6.11 -0.26 -10.15
C PRO A 38 -7.36 0.47 -9.65
N THR A 39 -8.55 0.03 -10.07
CA THR A 39 -9.83 0.65 -9.66
C THR A 39 -10.24 0.29 -8.23
N ASP A 40 -9.53 -0.64 -7.60
CA ASP A 40 -9.81 -1.10 -6.24
C ASP A 40 -8.67 -0.76 -5.27
N GLY A 41 -7.85 0.26 -5.57
CA GLY A 41 -6.72 0.69 -4.74
C GLY A 41 -5.39 -0.03 -5.02
N GLY A 42 -5.33 -0.81 -6.10
CA GLY A 42 -4.12 -1.52 -6.52
C GLY A 42 -3.06 -0.64 -7.21
N ASP A 43 -3.35 0.63 -7.47
CA ASP A 43 -2.40 1.61 -8.02
C ASP A 43 -2.21 2.77 -7.04
N SER A 44 -1.09 2.76 -6.31
CA SER A 44 -0.67 3.85 -5.42
C SER A 44 0.33 4.82 -6.08
N SER A 45 0.52 4.77 -7.41
CA SER A 45 1.61 5.51 -8.07
C SER A 45 1.53 7.03 -7.87
N SER A 46 0.33 7.60 -7.72
CA SER A 46 0.11 9.03 -7.46
C SER A 46 0.56 9.48 -6.06
N VAL A 47 0.64 8.56 -5.10
CA VAL A 47 0.97 8.84 -3.70
C VAL A 47 2.20 8.06 -3.21
N GLN A 48 2.88 7.33 -4.09
CA GLN A 48 3.98 6.44 -3.72
C GLN A 48 5.08 7.12 -2.90
N ASP A 49 5.36 8.39 -3.20
CA ASP A 49 6.38 9.15 -2.49
C ASP A 49 6.02 9.50 -1.04
N GLN A 50 4.73 9.45 -0.70
CA GLN A 50 4.19 9.69 0.64
C GLN A 50 4.07 8.39 1.45
N LEU A 51 4.03 7.23 0.81
CA LEU A 51 3.89 5.91 1.44
C LEU A 51 5.20 5.40 2.05
N LYS A 52 5.83 6.27 2.85
CA LYS A 52 7.07 6.05 3.60
C LYS A 52 6.75 6.32 5.07
N ASN A 53 7.24 5.49 5.98
CA ASN A 53 6.92 5.56 7.42
C ASN A 53 5.42 5.33 7.73
N VAL A 54 4.76 4.45 6.96
CA VAL A 54 3.41 3.97 7.24
C VAL A 54 3.44 3.10 8.50
N VAL A 55 2.52 3.36 9.43
CA VAL A 55 2.37 2.57 10.67
C VAL A 55 1.14 1.68 10.66
N LYS A 56 0.16 2.01 9.80
CA LYS A 56 -1.07 1.22 9.67
C LYS A 56 -1.71 1.46 8.31
N VAL A 57 -2.30 0.41 7.76
CA VAL A 57 -3.16 0.49 6.57
C VAL A 57 -4.57 0.03 6.95
N ALA A 58 -5.56 0.63 6.30
CA ALA A 58 -6.95 0.20 6.32
C ALA A 58 -7.45 0.06 4.88
N GLY A 59 -8.17 -1.02 4.60
CA GLY A 59 -8.84 -1.23 3.32
C GLY A 59 -10.34 -0.91 3.42
N SER A 60 -10.88 -0.41 2.32
CA SER A 60 -12.33 -0.33 2.05
C SER A 60 -12.71 -1.35 0.97
N ALA A 61 -13.90 -1.22 0.37
CA ALA A 61 -14.28 -2.07 -0.76
C ALA A 61 -13.36 -1.87 -1.98
N THR A 62 -12.96 -0.62 -2.27
CA THR A 62 -12.30 -0.24 -3.54
C THR A 62 -11.13 0.73 -3.37
N ALA A 63 -10.65 0.95 -2.15
CA ALA A 63 -9.59 1.92 -1.85
C ALA A 63 -8.87 1.56 -0.54
N PHE A 64 -7.71 2.17 -0.30
CA PHE A 64 -6.95 2.07 0.95
C PHE A 64 -6.68 3.45 1.55
N ALA A 65 -6.39 3.45 2.85
CA ALA A 65 -5.81 4.58 3.55
C ALA A 65 -4.64 4.11 4.42
N ALA A 66 -3.58 4.90 4.48
CA ALA A 66 -2.43 4.70 5.33
C ALA A 66 -2.36 5.81 6.38
N ILE A 67 -2.06 5.44 7.63
CA ILE A 67 -1.67 6.36 8.68
C ILE A 67 -0.14 6.38 8.72
N LEU A 68 0.44 7.57 8.60
CA LEU A 68 1.88 7.79 8.69
C LEU A 68 2.32 7.98 10.15
N ALA A 69 3.60 7.80 10.43
CA ALA A 69 4.18 7.96 11.77
C ALA A 69 3.99 9.38 12.35
N ASN A 70 3.82 10.40 11.50
CA ASN A 70 3.52 11.78 11.92
C ASN A 70 2.02 12.04 12.19
N GLY A 71 1.17 11.03 12.01
CA GLY A 71 -0.28 11.11 12.19
C GLY A 71 -1.06 11.58 10.96
N GLU A 72 -0.40 11.92 9.85
CA GLU A 72 -1.07 12.24 8.59
C GLU A 72 -1.71 10.99 7.95
N VAL A 73 -2.73 11.23 7.13
CA VAL A 73 -3.44 10.17 6.40
C VAL A 73 -3.29 10.39 4.91
N VAL A 74 -2.91 9.32 4.21
CA VAL A 74 -2.81 9.28 2.75
C VAL A 74 -3.78 8.21 2.24
N SER A 75 -4.61 8.54 1.26
CA SER A 75 -5.59 7.60 0.68
C SER A 75 -5.40 7.46 -0.82
N TRP A 76 -5.67 6.26 -1.34
CA TRP A 76 -5.63 5.94 -2.77
C TRP A 76 -6.58 4.80 -3.12
#